data_AF-A0A836BTU8-F1
#
_entry.id   AF-A0A836BTU8-F1
#
_cell.length_a   1.000
_cell.length_b   1.000
_cell.length_c   1.000
_cell.angle_alpha   90.00
_cell.angle_beta   90.00
_cell.angle_gamma   90.00
#
_symmetry.space_group_name_H-M   'P 1'
#
loop_
_entity.id
_entity.type
_entity.pdbx_description
1 polymer ?
#
loop_
_entity_poly.entity_id
_entity_poly.type
_entity_poly.pdbx_seq_one_letter_code
_entity_poly.pdbx_strand_id
1 'polypeptide(L)'
;MALEVTSKANSDGTLSFKTRDGKYLSAWPDAPHLRLMPHNQDWEHWDLQAVLCDGMWYSLKSRHFGRYLCSGNDGCTFALQPKADTWERFALE
;
A
#
# COMPACT_ATOMS: atom_id res chain seq x y z
N MET A 1 -2.96 17.78 8.96
CA MET A 1 -3.58 17.72 7.62
C MET A 1 -3.40 16.29 7.15
N ALA A 2 -4.44 15.46 7.25
CA ALA A 2 -4.36 14.06 6.83
C ALA A 2 -4.33 13.99 5.30
N LEU A 3 -3.45 13.15 4.75
CA LEU A 3 -3.50 12.80 3.33
C LEU A 3 -4.75 11.93 3.13
N GLU A 4 -5.81 12.50 2.58
CA GLU A 4 -6.90 11.70 2.03
C GLU A 4 -6.37 10.96 0.80
N VAL A 5 -6.32 9.64 0.91
CA VAL A 5 -5.90 8.74 -0.15
C VAL A 5 -7.11 7.92 -0.56
N THR A 6 -7.51 8.06 -1.82
CA THR A 6 -8.62 7.28 -2.39
C THR A 6 -8.09 6.07 -3.12
N SER A 7 -8.68 4.90 -2.92
CA SER A 7 -8.36 3.69 -3.70
C SER A 7 -9.19 3.61 -4.97
N LYS A 8 -8.62 3.05 -6.05
CA LYS A 8 -9.31 2.77 -7.32
C LYS A 8 -8.97 1.36 -7.79
N ALA A 9 -9.99 0.60 -8.21
CA ALA A 9 -9.80 -0.69 -8.85
C ALA A 9 -9.27 -0.53 -10.28
N ASN A 10 -8.22 -1.30 -10.60
CA ASN A 10 -7.62 -1.40 -11.92
C ASN A 10 -8.22 -2.61 -12.68
N SER A 11 -8.05 -2.64 -14.01
CA SER A 11 -8.55 -3.72 -14.85
C SER A 11 -7.89 -5.09 -14.60
N ASP A 12 -6.72 -5.10 -13.95
CA ASP A 12 -5.95 -6.29 -13.57
C ASP A 12 -6.31 -6.81 -12.16
N GLY A 13 -7.37 -6.27 -11.55
CA GLY A 13 -7.85 -6.65 -10.23
C GLY A 13 -7.03 -6.08 -9.06
N THR A 14 -6.04 -5.24 -9.32
CA THR A 14 -5.30 -4.53 -8.25
C THR A 14 -5.99 -3.24 -7.83
N LEU A 15 -5.52 -2.64 -6.74
CA LEU A 15 -5.89 -1.31 -6.31
C LEU A 15 -4.73 -0.33 -6.51
N SER A 16 -5.06 0.92 -6.80
CA SER A 16 -4.13 2.05 -6.74
C SER A 16 -4.61 3.09 -5.75
N PHE A 17 -3.67 3.69 -5.03
CA PHE A 17 -3.93 4.67 -3.98
C PHE A 17 -3.51 6.06 -4.45
N LYS A 18 -4.48 6.93 -4.72
CA LYS A 18 -4.24 8.28 -5.20
C LYS A 18 -4.40 9.28 -4.07
N THR A 19 -3.38 10.09 -3.83
CA THR A 19 -3.45 11.23 -2.91
C THR A 19 -4.35 12.31 -3.48
N ARG A 20 -4.87 13.17 -2.60
CA ARG A 20 -5.62 14.38 -2.98
C ARG A 20 -4.93 15.23 -4.05
N ASP A 21 -3.60 15.34 -4.02
CA ASP A 21 -2.82 16.15 -4.97
C ASP A 21 -2.56 15.42 -6.30
N GLY A 22 -3.18 14.25 -6.49
CA GLY A 22 -3.22 13.53 -7.74
C GLY A 22 -2.07 12.56 -8.00
N LYS A 23 -1.20 12.33 -7.01
CA LYS A 23 -0.08 11.38 -7.08
C LYS A 23 -0.49 10.02 -6.54
N TYR A 24 0.21 8.97 -6.94
CA TYR A 24 -0.09 7.59 -6.59
C TYR A 24 1.00 7.00 -5.69
N LEU A 25 0.59 6.21 -4.70
CA LEU A 25 1.48 5.47 -3.82
C LEU A 25 2.22 4.38 -4.60
N SER A 26 3.53 4.52 -4.68
CA SER A 26 4.43 3.74 -5.53
C SER A 26 5.39 2.91 -4.69
N ALA A 27 5.47 1.61 -4.98
CA ALA A 27 6.45 0.71 -4.41
C ALA A 27 7.73 0.72 -5.23
N TRP A 28 8.89 0.87 -4.59
CA TRP A 28 10.17 0.89 -5.29
C TRP A 28 11.09 -0.28 -4.91
N PRO A 29 11.98 -0.72 -5.82
CA PRO A 29 12.86 -1.86 -5.58
C PRO A 29 13.91 -1.60 -4.50
N ASP A 30 14.31 -0.34 -4.30
CA ASP A 30 15.26 0.13 -3.29
C ASP A 30 14.59 0.32 -1.92
N ALA A 31 13.78 -0.67 -1.52
CA ALA A 31 13.12 -0.71 -0.22
C ALA A 31 14.06 -0.31 0.94
N PRO A 32 13.53 0.34 1.99
CA PRO A 32 12.12 0.39 2.39
C PRO A 32 11.30 1.53 1.78
N HIS A 33 11.85 2.28 0.82
CA HIS A 33 11.26 3.54 0.38
C HIS A 33 9.96 3.40 -0.42
N LEU A 34 8.96 4.20 -0.02
CA LEU A 34 7.76 4.49 -0.79
C LEU A 34 7.91 5.86 -1.45
N ARG A 35 7.28 6.03 -2.61
CA ARG A 35 7.27 7.32 -3.32
C ARG A 35 5.86 7.66 -3.78
N LEU A 36 5.67 8.93 -4.13
CA LEU A 36 4.44 9.43 -4.74
C LEU A 36 4.71 9.82 -6.19
N MET A 37 4.11 9.09 -7.13
CA MET A 37 4.35 9.25 -8.57
C MET A 37 3.16 9.89 -9.28
N PRO A 38 3.36 10.66 -10.36
CA PRO A 38 2.27 11.35 -11.07
C PRO A 38 1.44 10.42 -11.98
N HIS A 39 1.84 9.16 -12.14
CA HIS A 39 1.19 8.17 -13.01
C HIS A 39 0.75 6.94 -12.22
N ASN A 40 -0.22 6.20 -12.76
CA ASN A 40 -0.66 4.91 -12.25
C ASN A 40 -0.19 3.81 -13.21
N GLN A 41 0.97 3.23 -12.91
CA GLN A 41 1.58 2.15 -13.67
C GLN A 41 1.87 0.97 -12.73
N ASP A 42 2.67 0.00 -13.18
CA ASP A 42 2.90 -1.29 -12.53
C ASP A 42 3.33 -1.19 -11.05
N TRP A 43 4.03 -0.12 -10.66
CA TRP A 43 4.57 0.04 -9.30
C TRP A 43 3.59 0.67 -8.32
N GLU A 44 2.50 1.24 -8.84
CA GLU A 44 1.40 1.82 -8.08
C GLU A 44 0.25 0.83 -7.87
N HIS A 45 0.40 -0.39 -8.38
CA HIS A 45 -0.60 -1.45 -8.30
C HIS A 45 -0.35 -2.33 -7.06
N TRP A 46 -1.38 -2.45 -6.22
CA TRP A 46 -1.36 -3.17 -4.96
C TRP A 46 -2.39 -4.28 -4.94
N ASP A 47 -1.96 -5.47 -4.54
CA ASP A 47 -2.83 -6.58 -4.20
C ASP A 47 -3.37 -6.40 -2.78
N LEU A 48 -4.69 -6.38 -2.66
CA LEU A 48 -5.38 -6.41 -1.38
C LEU A 48 -5.60 -7.86 -0.96
N GLN A 49 -4.93 -8.29 0.11
CA GLN A 49 -5.00 -9.67 0.60
C GLN A 49 -5.73 -9.71 1.94
N ALA A 50 -6.88 -10.40 2.00
CA ALA A 50 -7.61 -10.57 3.25
C ALA A 50 -6.81 -11.42 4.24
N VAL A 51 -6.70 -10.94 5.47
CA VAL A 51 -6.07 -11.62 6.60
C VAL A 51 -7.15 -11.88 7.63
N LEU A 52 -7.49 -13.16 7.81
CA LEU A 52 -8.52 -13.59 8.76
C LEU A 52 -7.87 -13.94 10.10
N CYS A 53 -7.65 -12.92 10.93
CA CYS A 53 -7.22 -13.10 12.31
C CYS A 53 -7.79 -11.97 13.17
N ASP A 54 -8.71 -12.30 14.08
CA ASP A 54 -9.34 -11.34 14.99
C ASP A 54 -9.95 -10.13 14.26
N GLY A 55 -10.96 -10.39 13.42
CA GLY A 55 -11.60 -9.40 12.56
C GLY A 55 -11.15 -9.48 11.09
N MET A 56 -11.64 -8.53 10.29
CA MET A 56 -11.28 -8.40 8.88
C MET A 56 -10.13 -7.41 8.74
N TRP A 57 -8.96 -7.93 8.39
CA TRP A 57 -7.77 -7.14 8.12
C TRP A 57 -7.29 -7.37 6.69
N TYR A 58 -6.49 -6.45 6.18
CA TYR A 58 -5.92 -6.55 4.85
C TYR A 58 -4.44 -6.26 4.84
N SER A 59 -3.70 -7.03 4.06
CA SER A 59 -2.33 -6.71 3.68
C SER A 59 -2.31 -6.08 2.29
N LEU A 60 -1.53 -5.01 2.13
CA LEU A 60 -1.31 -4.33 0.85
C LEU A 60 0.03 -4.77 0.29
N LYS A 61 0.00 -5.70 -0.68
CA LYS A 61 1.21 -6.24 -1.31
C LYS A 61 1.45 -5.56 -2.64
N SER A 62 2.65 -5.03 -2.87
CA SER A 62 3.03 -4.49 -4.18
C SER A 62 3.00 -5.61 -5.22
N ARG A 63 2.23 -5.42 -6.29
CA ARG A 63 2.05 -6.45 -7.33
C ARG A 63 3.38 -6.87 -7.94
N HIS A 64 4.23 -5.90 -8.23
CA HIS A 64 5.47 -6.12 -8.96
C HIS A 64 6.61 -6.67 -8.09
N PHE A 65 6.77 -6.18 -6.85
CA PHE A 65 7.92 -6.52 -6.00
C PHE A 65 7.59 -7.52 -4.89
N GLY A 66 6.31 -7.79 -4.66
CA GLY A 66 5.85 -8.72 -3.63
C GLY A 66 6.15 -8.29 -2.20
N ARG A 67 6.35 -6.98 -1.97
CA ARG A 67 6.59 -6.39 -0.64
C ARG A 67 5.32 -5.79 -0.08
N TYR A 68 5.23 -5.70 1.24
CA TYR A 68 4.03 -5.27 1.94
C TYR A 68 4.18 -3.85 2.47
N LEU A 69 3.12 -3.05 2.34
CA LEU A 69 3.03 -1.78 3.03
C LEU A 69 3.09 -2.04 4.54
N CYS A 70 3.92 -1.30 5.26
CA CYS A 70 4.15 -1.43 6.69
C CYS A 70 3.95 -0.08 7.35
N SER A 71 3.21 -0.04 8.46
CA SER A 71 3.21 1.11 9.36
C SER A 71 4.46 1.09 10.24
N GLY A 72 5.23 2.16 10.22
CA GLY A 72 6.40 2.32 11.09
C GLY A 72 6.02 2.44 12.57
N ASN A 73 6.97 2.13 13.46
CA ASN A 73 6.80 2.22 14.92
C ASN A 73 6.70 3.66 15.43
N ASP A 74 7.01 4.65 14.61
CA ASP A 74 6.93 6.07 14.95
C ASP A 74 5.53 6.67 14.74
N GLY A 75 4.57 5.85 14.28
CA GLY A 75 3.19 6.26 13.99
C GLY A 75 3.04 7.26 12.84
N CYS A 76 4.13 7.58 12.13
CA CYS A 76 4.16 8.64 11.12
C CYS A 76 4.77 8.19 9.80
N THR A 77 5.47 7.06 9.76
CA THR A 77 6.14 6.57 8.55
C THR A 77 5.49 5.33 7.99
N PHE A 78 5.62 5.18 6.67
CA PHE A 78 5.30 3.95 5.96
C PHE A 78 6.55 3.42 5.27
N ALA A 79 6.65 2.09 5.20
CA ALA A 79 7.76 1.39 4.60
C ALA A 79 7.29 0.19 3.78
N LEU A 80 8.20 -0.38 2.99
CA LEU A 80 8.03 -1.68 2.35
C LEU A 80 8.78 -2.77 3.11
N GLN A 81 8.07 -3.82 3.54
CA GLN A 81 8.63 -4.99 4.20
C GLN A 81 8.53 -6.25 3.34
N PRO A 82 9.47 -7.22 3.47
CA PRO A 82 9.45 -8.44 2.67
C PRO A 82 8.39 -9.45 3.12
N LYS A 83 7.77 -9.26 4.29
CA LYS A 83 6.82 -10.19 4.90
C LYS A 83 5.64 -9.40 5.48
N ALA A 84 4.43 -9.97 5.36
CA ALA A 84 3.27 -9.51 6.11
C ALA A 84 3.31 -10.09 7.53
N ASP A 85 3.36 -9.20 8.53
CA ASP A 85 3.20 -9.50 9.94
C ASP A 85 2.11 -8.60 10.54
N THR A 86 2.21 -8.22 11.80
CA THR A 86 1.20 -7.39 12.48
C THR A 86 1.13 -5.95 11.96
N TRP A 87 2.25 -5.36 11.53
CA TRP A 87 2.30 -3.95 11.10
C TRP A 87 2.00 -3.72 9.62
N GLU A 88 1.84 -4.81 8.87
CA GLU A 88 1.40 -4.81 7.47
C GLU A 88 -0.11 -5.05 7.34
N ARG A 89 -0.85 -5.06 8.46
CA ARG A 89 -2.31 -5.24 8.52
C ARG A 89 -3.00 -3.91 8.66
N PHE A 90 -3.91 -3.63 7.73
CA PHE A 90 -4.71 -2.41 7.69
C PHE A 90 -6.19 -2.77 7.72
N ALA A 91 -6.96 -1.96 8.45
CA ALA A 91 -8.40 -1.92 8.27
C ALA A 91 -8.73 -1.10 7.02
N LEU A 92 -9.83 -1.44 6.36
CA LEU A 92 -10.45 -0.59 5.35
C LEU A 92 -11.67 0.06 6.01
N GLU A 93 -11.64 1.38 6.16
CA GLU A 93 -12.68 2.19 6.80
C GLU A 93 -13.38 3.12 5.80
#